data_AF-A0A969HPR4-F1
#
_entry.id   AF-A0A969HPR4-F1
#
_cell.length_a   1.000
_cell.length_b   1.000
_cell.length_c   1.000
_cell.angle_alpha   90.00
_cell.angle_beta   90.00
_cell.angle_gamma   90.00
#
_symmetry.space_group_name_H-M   'P 1'
#
loop_
_entity.id
_entity.type
_entity.pdbx_description
1 polymer ?
#
loop_
_entity_poly.entity_id
_entity_poly.type
_entity_poly.pdbx_seq_one_letter_code
_entity_poly.pdbx_strand_id
1 'polypeptide(L)'
;MIDILSLTLFAWLVLQCTSQTESDNSNQNQTIDSIQAQTEAPVEKEKTRPTDRKFNDLARFIAGMPSLEGSSYARYEENAGWQQYAQSAQGTWDRILQTKVPTMTGWRQEELKALNQAGGLAFYPFSGPDFLHASIFFQRPKPS
;
A
#
# COMPACT_ATOMS: atom_id res chain seq x y z
N MET A 1 -0.45 30.72 -34.36
CA MET A 1 -1.02 30.13 -35.58
C MET A 1 -0.90 28.64 -35.39
N ILE A 2 -1.97 27.97 -34.98
CA ILE A 2 -1.92 26.53 -34.68
C ILE A 2 -2.00 25.82 -36.02
N ASP A 3 -0.91 25.15 -36.39
CA ASP A 3 -0.77 24.49 -37.69
C ASP A 3 -1.82 23.39 -37.85
N ILE A 4 -2.60 23.49 -38.91
CA ILE A 4 -3.69 22.55 -39.27
C ILE A 4 -3.13 21.13 -39.44
N LEU A 5 -1.83 20.98 -39.76
CA LEU A 5 -1.13 19.69 -39.79
C LEU A 5 -0.93 19.04 -38.41
N SER A 6 -0.89 19.81 -37.32
CA SER A 6 -0.72 19.29 -35.96
C SER A 6 -2.03 18.71 -35.41
N LEU A 7 -3.17 19.28 -35.80
CA LEU A 7 -4.50 18.77 -35.43
C LEU A 7 -4.87 17.46 -36.15
N THR A 8 -4.44 17.27 -37.40
CA THR A 8 -4.75 16.04 -38.16
C THR A 8 -3.96 14.83 -37.67
N LEU A 9 -2.75 15.03 -37.15
CA LEU A 9 -1.93 13.95 -36.59
C LEU A 9 -2.50 13.42 -35.26
N PHE A 10 -3.07 14.30 -34.43
CA PHE A 10 -3.73 13.90 -33.19
C PHE A 10 -5.06 13.16 -33.42
N ALA A 11 -5.80 13.51 -34.48
CA ALA A 11 -7.06 12.86 -34.81
C ALA A 11 -6.88 11.39 -35.28
N TRP A 12 -5.76 11.05 -35.91
CA TRP A 12 -5.46 9.67 -36.35
C TRP A 12 -5.05 8.75 -35.20
N LEU A 13 -4.51 9.28 -34.10
CA LEU A 13 -4.09 8.49 -32.95
C LEU A 13 -5.28 7.95 -32.12
N VAL A 14 -6.42 8.63 -32.15
CA VAL A 14 -7.61 8.27 -31.37
C VAL A 14 -8.49 7.22 -32.07
N LEU A 15 -8.30 6.99 -33.38
CA LEU A 15 -9.11 6.04 -34.16
C LEU A 15 -8.55 4.60 -34.23
N GLN A 16 -7.34 4.34 -33.72
CA GLN A 16 -6.69 3.01 -33.78
C GLN A 16 -6.88 2.17 -32.51
N CYS A 17 -7.72 2.59 -31.56
CA CYS A 17 -8.08 1.77 -30.39
C CYS A 17 -9.55 1.36 -30.46
N THR A 18 -9.88 0.57 -31.48
CA THR A 18 -11.14 -0.17 -31.54
C THR A 18 -11.01 -1.27 -32.59
N SER A 19 -10.55 -2.45 -32.14
CA SER A 19 -11.09 -3.78 -32.47
C SER A 19 -9.98 -4.85 -32.45
N GLN A 20 -10.11 -5.78 -31.51
CA GLN A 20 -10.02 -7.22 -31.80
C GLN A 20 -10.63 -7.97 -30.62
N THR A 21 -11.85 -8.45 -30.85
CA THR A 21 -12.51 -9.47 -30.06
C THR A 21 -12.45 -10.72 -30.93
N GLU A 22 -11.61 -11.69 -30.58
CA GLU A 22 -11.77 -13.07 -31.02
C GLU A 22 -12.18 -13.90 -29.81
N SER A 23 -13.39 -14.42 -29.94
CA SER A 23 -14.00 -15.45 -29.11
C SER A 23 -13.39 -16.80 -29.43
N ASP A 24 -12.93 -17.52 -28.41
CA ASP A 24 -13.02 -18.98 -28.44
C ASP A 24 -13.61 -19.51 -27.14
N ASN A 25 -14.52 -20.46 -27.31
CA ASN A 25 -15.57 -20.82 -26.37
C ASN A 25 -15.26 -22.21 -25.82
N SER A 26 -15.01 -22.33 -24.52
CA SER A 26 -14.99 -23.63 -23.84
C SER A 26 -15.36 -23.45 -22.37
N ASN A 27 -16.66 -23.30 -22.15
CA ASN A 27 -17.45 -23.90 -21.09
C ASN A 27 -16.64 -24.75 -20.08
N GLN A 28 -16.61 -24.32 -18.81
CA GLN A 28 -17.09 -25.13 -17.68
C GLN A 28 -17.63 -24.23 -16.57
N ASN A 29 -18.95 -24.30 -16.40
CA ASN A 29 -19.67 -23.93 -15.19
C ASN A 29 -19.05 -24.63 -13.98
N GLN A 30 -18.55 -23.87 -13.00
CA GLN A 30 -18.71 -24.23 -11.59
C GLN A 30 -18.92 -22.98 -10.75
N THR A 31 -20.20 -22.71 -10.49
CA THR A 31 -20.67 -22.00 -9.31
C THR A 31 -20.17 -22.78 -8.10
N ILE A 32 -19.25 -22.20 -7.32
CA ILE A 32 -19.01 -22.65 -5.94
C ILE A 32 -19.61 -21.60 -5.02
N ASP A 33 -20.92 -21.71 -4.90
CA ASP A 33 -21.66 -21.26 -3.72
C ASP A 33 -21.45 -22.33 -2.64
N SER A 34 -20.55 -22.05 -1.70
CA SER A 34 -20.63 -22.54 -0.34
C SER A 34 -19.51 -21.92 0.47
N ILE A 35 -19.84 -20.86 1.21
CA ILE A 35 -19.13 -20.52 2.45
C ILE A 35 -19.30 -21.73 3.37
N GLN A 36 -18.33 -22.63 3.35
CA GLN A 36 -18.17 -23.61 4.41
C GLN A 36 -17.29 -22.99 5.48
N ALA A 37 -17.95 -22.52 6.54
CA ALA A 37 -17.29 -22.22 7.80
C ALA A 37 -16.74 -23.53 8.38
N GLN A 38 -15.52 -23.89 8.00
CA GLN A 38 -14.76 -24.91 8.70
C GLN A 38 -14.41 -24.35 10.07
N THR A 39 -15.09 -24.90 11.07
CA THR A 39 -14.79 -24.72 12.49
C THR A 39 -13.62 -25.65 12.80
N GLU A 40 -12.41 -25.23 12.44
CA GLU A 40 -11.18 -25.85 12.91
C GLU A 40 -10.63 -24.99 14.05
N ALA A 41 -10.34 -25.63 15.19
CA ALA A 41 -9.74 -24.98 16.35
C ALA A 41 -8.47 -24.21 15.92
N PRO A 42 -8.21 -23.00 16.44
CA PRO A 42 -7.05 -22.21 16.02
C PRO A 42 -5.74 -22.93 16.34
N VAL A 43 -5.20 -23.65 15.36
CA VAL A 43 -3.79 -24.01 15.34
C VAL A 43 -3.05 -22.70 15.15
N GLU A 44 -2.44 -22.21 16.23
CA GLU A 44 -1.54 -21.06 16.21
C GLU A 44 -0.35 -21.43 15.31
N LYS A 45 -0.50 -21.20 14.01
CA LYS A 45 0.60 -21.29 13.05
C LYS A 45 1.61 -20.25 13.49
N GLU A 46 2.73 -20.73 14.03
CA GLU A 46 3.90 -19.90 14.31
C GLU A 46 4.19 -19.07 13.06
N LYS A 47 4.07 -17.75 13.20
CA LYS A 47 4.25 -16.80 12.10
C LYS A 47 5.71 -16.88 11.65
N THR A 48 6.03 -17.76 10.71
CA THR A 48 7.34 -17.78 10.05
C THR A 48 7.50 -16.45 9.33
N ARG A 49 8.32 -15.56 9.88
CA ARG A 49 8.62 -14.28 9.24
C ARG A 49 9.41 -14.56 7.95
N PRO A 50 9.10 -13.90 6.82
CA PRO A 50 9.94 -13.99 5.65
C PRO A 50 11.37 -13.63 6.02
N THR A 51 12.32 -14.53 5.73
CA THR A 51 13.75 -14.32 6.00
C THR A 51 14.47 -13.61 4.86
N ASP A 52 13.83 -13.49 3.69
CA ASP A 52 14.41 -12.81 2.53
C ASP A 52 14.45 -11.28 2.72
N ARG A 53 15.67 -10.73 2.75
CA ARG A 53 15.93 -9.29 2.87
C ARG A 53 15.58 -8.48 1.62
N LYS A 54 15.47 -9.11 0.45
CA LYS A 54 15.35 -8.43 -0.86
C LYS A 54 14.21 -7.41 -0.90
N PHE A 55 13.02 -7.81 -0.44
CA PHE A 55 11.84 -6.94 -0.46
C PHE A 55 11.91 -5.84 0.59
N ASN A 56 12.50 -6.11 1.75
CA ASN A 56 12.72 -5.09 2.76
C ASN A 56 13.72 -4.03 2.29
N ASP A 57 14.83 -4.44 1.67
CA ASP A 57 15.83 -3.51 1.15
C ASP A 57 15.27 -2.66 0.00
N LEU A 58 14.51 -3.27 -0.92
CA LEU A 58 13.81 -2.53 -1.98
C LEU A 58 12.78 -1.55 -1.41
N ALA A 59 12.00 -1.97 -0.41
CA ALA A 59 11.00 -1.11 0.22
C ALA A 59 11.65 0.10 0.90
N ARG A 60 12.78 -0.09 1.60
CA ARG A 60 13.53 1.01 2.21
C ARG A 60 14.04 1.99 1.16
N PHE A 61 14.61 1.49 0.07
CA PHE A 61 15.11 2.31 -1.03
C PHE A 61 13.99 3.16 -1.66
N ILE A 62 12.84 2.54 -1.96
CA ILE A 62 11.66 3.24 -2.50
C ILE A 62 11.09 4.23 -1.48
N ALA A 63 11.12 3.92 -0.19
CA ALA A 63 10.64 4.80 0.87
C ALA A 63 11.58 6.00 1.15
N GLY A 64 12.73 6.09 0.48
CA GLY A 64 13.75 7.10 0.77
C GLY A 64 14.41 6.90 2.13
N MET A 65 14.36 5.69 2.68
CA MET A 65 15.02 5.32 3.92
C MET A 65 16.43 4.80 3.67
N PRO A 66 17.38 5.03 4.59
CA PRO A 66 18.74 4.49 4.45
C PRO A 66 18.75 2.96 4.33
N SER A 67 19.54 2.45 3.39
CA SER A 67 19.78 1.02 3.22
C SER A 67 20.36 0.38 4.47
N LEU A 68 20.05 -0.90 4.66
CA LEU A 68 20.75 -1.75 5.61
C LEU A 68 22.08 -2.20 5.02
N GLU A 69 23.04 -2.53 5.89
CA GLU A 69 24.35 -3.04 5.48
C GLU A 69 24.22 -4.26 4.56
N GLY A 70 25.01 -4.29 3.49
CA GLY A 70 24.96 -5.33 2.46
C GLY A 70 23.77 -5.25 1.49
N SER A 71 22.97 -4.18 1.52
CA SER A 71 21.91 -3.94 0.54
C SER A 71 22.49 -3.71 -0.84
N SER A 72 21.96 -4.40 -1.86
CA SER A 72 22.32 -4.15 -3.26
C SER A 72 21.90 -2.75 -3.77
N TYR A 73 21.02 -2.07 -3.02
CA TYR A 73 20.52 -0.74 -3.39
C TYR A 73 21.36 0.41 -2.83
N ALA A 74 22.25 0.15 -1.87
CA ALA A 74 23.05 1.18 -1.20
C ALA A 74 23.83 2.05 -2.19
N ARG A 75 24.35 1.46 -3.28
CA ARG A 75 25.07 2.19 -4.34
C ARG A 75 24.24 3.27 -5.04
N TYR A 76 22.91 3.14 -5.05
CA TYR A 76 22.03 4.10 -5.69
C TYR A 76 21.71 5.30 -4.77
N GLU A 77 22.00 5.18 -3.48
CA GLU A 77 21.78 6.25 -2.49
C GLU A 77 22.81 7.38 -2.61
N GLU A 78 23.93 7.14 -3.30
CA GLU A 78 24.93 8.16 -3.65
C GLU A 78 24.43 9.14 -4.73
N ASN A 79 23.34 8.80 -5.44
CA ASN A 79 22.77 9.67 -6.45
C ASN A 79 22.13 10.92 -5.81
N ALA A 80 22.53 12.11 -6.25
CA ALA A 80 22.01 13.37 -5.72
C ALA A 80 20.48 13.51 -5.84
N GLY A 81 19.88 12.99 -6.93
CA GLY A 81 18.43 12.99 -7.10
C GLY A 81 17.72 12.10 -6.08
N TRP A 82 18.28 10.94 -5.75
CA TRP A 82 17.76 10.08 -4.68
C TRP A 82 17.91 10.76 -3.31
N GLN A 83 19.04 11.42 -3.02
CA GLN A 83 19.25 12.12 -1.76
C GLN A 83 18.23 13.26 -1.56
N GLN A 84 17.97 14.05 -2.60
CA GLN A 84 16.95 15.08 -2.57
C GLN A 84 15.56 14.49 -2.35
N TYR A 85 15.23 13.38 -3.02
CA TYR A 85 13.98 12.66 -2.82
C TYR A 85 13.84 12.16 -1.36
N ALA A 86 14.86 11.50 -0.83
CA ALA A 86 14.86 10.96 0.53
C ALA A 86 14.64 12.07 1.57
N GLN A 87 15.30 13.23 1.41
CA GLN A 87 15.08 14.39 2.28
C GLN A 87 13.65 14.92 2.20
N SER A 88 13.08 15.02 1.00
CA SER A 88 11.69 15.45 0.80
C SER A 88 10.69 14.46 1.40
N ALA A 89 10.91 13.15 1.22
CA ALA A 89 10.08 12.10 1.79
C ALA A 89 10.11 12.15 3.32
N GLN A 90 11.31 12.24 3.91
CA GLN A 90 11.50 12.36 5.36
C GLN A 90 10.80 13.61 5.91
N GLY A 91 10.99 14.78 5.30
CA GLY A 91 10.34 16.01 5.74
C GLY A 91 8.81 15.96 5.66
N THR A 92 8.26 15.29 4.65
CA THR A 92 6.82 15.06 4.53
C THR A 92 6.31 14.16 5.66
N TRP A 93 7.04 13.07 5.93
CA TRP A 93 6.70 12.14 7.01
C TRP A 93 6.76 12.82 8.38
N ASP A 94 7.82 13.59 8.66
CA ASP A 94 7.97 14.32 9.92
C ASP A 94 6.84 15.32 10.15
N ARG A 95 6.43 16.05 9.10
CA ARG A 95 5.29 16.98 9.19
C ARG A 95 4.00 16.24 9.55
N ILE A 96 3.75 15.06 8.97
CA ILE A 96 2.58 14.25 9.30
C ILE A 96 2.63 13.81 10.77
N LEU A 97 3.77 13.29 11.23
CA LEU A 97 3.97 12.86 12.61
C LEU A 97 3.80 14.01 13.62
N GLN A 98 4.25 15.21 13.28
CA GLN A 98 4.19 16.37 14.19
C GLN A 98 2.84 17.09 14.17
N THR A 99 2.08 17.04 13.06
CA THR A 99 0.87 17.87 12.90
C THR A 99 -0.43 17.08 12.85
N LYS A 100 -0.45 15.91 12.20
CA LYS A 100 -1.68 15.13 11.97
C LYS A 100 -1.86 14.05 13.02
N VAL A 101 -0.80 13.28 13.27
CA VAL A 101 -0.84 12.15 14.21
C VAL A 101 -1.28 12.56 15.62
N PRO A 102 -0.85 13.69 16.21
CA PRO A 102 -1.27 14.09 17.55
C PRO A 102 -2.77 14.37 17.62
N THR A 103 -3.30 15.12 16.64
CA THR A 103 -4.73 15.43 16.54
C THR A 103 -5.57 14.17 16.40
N MET A 104 -5.20 13.28 15.48
CA MET A 104 -5.91 12.01 15.29
C MET A 104 -5.83 11.10 16.53
N THR A 105 -4.68 11.11 17.20
CA THR A 105 -4.44 10.35 18.43
C THR A 105 -5.23 10.91 19.61
N GLY A 106 -5.39 12.23 19.72
CA GLY A 106 -6.25 12.88 20.71
C GLY A 106 -7.71 12.49 20.49
N TRP A 107 -8.22 12.70 19.27
CA TRP A 107 -9.58 12.32 18.91
C TRP A 107 -9.87 10.83 19.14
N ARG A 108 -8.94 9.94 18.77
CA ARG A 108 -9.06 8.50 19.04
C ARG A 108 -9.21 8.19 20.53
N GLN A 109 -8.46 8.89 21.39
CA GLN A 109 -8.51 8.69 22.84
C GLN A 109 -9.81 9.17 23.47
N GLU A 110 -10.50 10.10 22.83
CA GLU A 110 -11.80 10.63 23.27
C GLU A 110 -12.94 9.76 22.74
N GLU A 111 -12.98 9.53 21.42
CA GLU A 111 -14.14 8.94 20.74
C GLU A 111 -14.05 7.41 20.56
N LEU A 112 -12.85 6.88 20.36
CA LEU A 112 -12.64 5.46 20.06
C LEU A 112 -12.05 4.66 21.23
N LYS A 113 -12.01 5.22 22.44
CA LYS A 113 -11.42 4.56 23.61
C LYS A 113 -12.11 3.24 23.93
N ALA A 114 -13.43 3.26 24.10
CA ALA A 114 -14.20 2.07 24.44
C ALA A 114 -14.13 1.02 23.33
N LEU A 115 -14.20 1.43 22.06
CA LEU A 115 -14.09 0.54 20.91
C LEU A 115 -12.71 -0.14 20.85
N ASN A 116 -11.63 0.63 20.98
CA ASN A 116 -10.27 0.07 20.97
C ASN A 116 -10.01 -0.81 22.21
N GLN A 117 -10.62 -0.52 23.36
CA GLN A 117 -10.54 -1.36 24.57
C GLN A 117 -11.28 -2.69 24.42
N ALA A 118 -12.47 -2.68 23.81
CA ALA A 118 -13.21 -3.89 23.48
C ALA A 118 -12.43 -4.77 22.48
N GLY A 119 -11.59 -4.15 21.65
CA GLY A 119 -10.77 -4.83 20.67
C GLY A 119 -11.58 -5.28 19.45
N GLY A 120 -11.00 -6.19 18.66
CA GLY A 120 -11.60 -6.71 17.43
C GLY A 120 -10.68 -6.60 16.22
N LEU A 121 -11.17 -7.08 15.08
CA LEU A 121 -10.46 -7.05 13.81
C LEU A 121 -10.91 -5.84 12.99
N ALA A 122 -10.02 -4.88 12.79
CA ALA A 122 -10.18 -3.86 11.76
C ALA A 122 -9.77 -4.45 10.41
N PHE A 123 -10.74 -4.87 9.60
CA PHE A 123 -10.49 -5.41 8.27
C PHE A 123 -10.28 -4.26 7.27
N TYR A 124 -9.08 -4.15 6.72
CA TYR A 124 -8.69 -3.12 5.77
C TYR A 124 -8.00 -3.78 4.56
N PRO A 125 -8.75 -4.13 3.50
CA PRO A 125 -8.26 -4.99 2.42
C PRO A 125 -7.38 -4.29 1.38
N PHE A 126 -7.19 -2.97 1.48
CA PHE A 126 -6.44 -2.18 0.52
C PHE A 126 -5.17 -1.66 1.16
N SER A 127 -3.99 -2.09 0.73
CA SER A 127 -2.73 -1.45 1.12
C SER A 127 -2.54 -0.17 0.30
N GLY A 128 -3.31 0.85 0.64
CA GLY A 128 -3.31 2.15 -0.02
C GLY A 128 -2.55 3.23 0.76
N PRO A 129 -2.55 4.47 0.24
CA PRO A 129 -1.99 5.63 0.94
C PRO A 129 -2.69 5.94 2.28
N ASP A 130 -3.87 5.34 2.52
CA ASP A 130 -4.72 5.60 3.68
C ASP A 130 -4.48 4.62 4.86
N PHE A 131 -3.61 3.63 4.71
CA PHE A 131 -3.25 2.70 5.80
C PHE A 131 -2.83 3.43 7.09
N LEU A 132 -2.19 4.60 6.96
CA LEU A 132 -1.80 5.41 8.11
C LEU A 132 -2.99 5.73 9.01
N HIS A 133 -4.15 6.11 8.45
CA HIS A 133 -5.33 6.45 9.25
C HIS A 133 -5.88 5.22 9.97
N ALA A 134 -6.02 4.10 9.27
CA ALA A 134 -6.47 2.85 9.88
C ALA A 134 -5.57 2.42 11.05
N SER A 135 -4.24 2.49 10.87
CA SER A 135 -3.27 2.13 11.91
C SER A 135 -3.26 3.09 13.11
N ILE A 136 -3.62 4.36 12.90
CA ILE A 136 -3.74 5.33 13.97
C ILE A 136 -5.05 5.11 14.73
N PHE A 137 -6.19 4.99 14.06
CA PHE A 137 -7.51 4.96 14.70
C PHE A 137 -7.82 3.64 15.40
N PHE A 138 -7.45 2.51 14.79
CA PHE A 138 -7.80 1.19 15.27
C PHE A 138 -6.57 0.46 15.80
N GLN A 139 -6.36 0.54 17.11
CA GLN A 139 -5.24 -0.09 17.78
C GLN A 139 -5.71 -1.29 18.59
N ARG A 140 -5.01 -2.42 18.45
CA ARG A 140 -5.26 -3.56 19.33
C ARG A 140 -4.79 -3.23 20.75
N PRO A 141 -5.55 -3.62 21.79
CA PRO A 141 -5.06 -3.63 23.17
C PRO A 141 -3.73 -4.38 23.25
N LYS A 142 -2.79 -3.85 24.04
CA LYS A 142 -1.60 -4.65 24.38
C LYS A 142 -2.04 -5.81 25.28
N PRO A 143 -1.56 -7.04 25.06
CA PRO A 143 -1.74 -8.11 26.04
C PRO A 143 -1.08 -7.69 27.37
N SER A 144 -1.77 -7.96 28.48
CA SER A 144 -1.30 -7.72 29.85
C SER A 144 -0.14 -8.63 30.23
#